data_AF-A0A1I6P8X7-F1
#
_entry.id   AF-A0A1I6P8X7-F1
#
_cell.length_a   1.000
_cell.length_b   1.000
_cell.length_c   1.000
_cell.angle_alpha   90.00
_cell.angle_beta   90.00
_cell.angle_gamma   90.00
#
_symmetry.space_group_name_H-M   'P 1'
#
loop_
_entity.id
_entity.type
_entity.pdbx_description
1 polymer ?
#
loop_
_entity_poly.entity_id
_entity_poly.type
_entity_poly.pdbx_seq_one_letter_code
_entity_poly.pdbx_strand_id
1 'polypeptide(L)'
;MNEDASPLTTPVYRFVELTPDELRRIRNQCTWLGSIATGLSALVGVLIVACGYHVPSATVATQILTVGMGIVAAAMSLLLALTLLTGRRNVRTGRFNAGEAAQVRHVATTYWMMTLLTSSVAALSFHSAVRVDGIAYGHHLEYTAPVMVYLMLLISPLLVATATAVATHQILKDPASVGAR
;
A
#
# COMPACT_ATOMS: atom_id res chain seq x y z
N MET A 1 -10.14 -53.48 7.86
CA MET A 1 -9.08 -52.48 7.61
C MET A 1 -9.76 -51.34 6.87
N ASN A 2 -10.37 -50.42 7.62
CA ASN A 2 -10.96 -49.20 7.07
C ASN A 2 -9.95 -48.10 7.36
N GLU A 3 -9.30 -47.59 6.32
CA GLU A 3 -8.55 -46.37 6.38
C GLU A 3 -9.55 -45.23 6.59
N ASP A 4 -9.53 -44.66 7.79
CA ASP A 4 -10.15 -43.38 8.10
C ASP A 4 -9.52 -42.31 7.19
N ALA A 5 -10.13 -42.10 6.04
CA ALA A 5 -9.90 -40.94 5.21
C ALA A 5 -10.28 -39.71 6.03
N SER A 6 -9.28 -39.12 6.69
CA SER A 6 -9.39 -37.79 7.30
C SER A 6 -9.98 -36.86 6.25
N PRO A 7 -11.17 -36.28 6.46
CA PRO A 7 -11.74 -35.38 5.48
C PRO A 7 -10.77 -34.22 5.34
N LEU A 8 -10.17 -34.10 4.16
CA LEU A 8 -9.46 -32.92 3.68
C LEU A 8 -10.24 -31.71 4.19
N THR A 9 -9.60 -30.98 5.09
CA THR A 9 -10.09 -29.78 5.77
C THR A 9 -10.55 -28.79 4.71
N THR A 10 -11.82 -28.89 4.34
CA THR A 10 -12.45 -27.86 3.51
C THR A 10 -12.33 -26.56 4.29
N PRO A 11 -11.75 -25.49 3.72
CA PRO A 11 -11.75 -24.21 4.39
C PRO A 11 -13.22 -23.85 4.61
N VAL A 12 -13.65 -23.87 5.87
CA VAL A 12 -15.01 -23.49 6.24
C VAL A 12 -15.11 -22.00 5.92
N TYR A 13 -15.61 -21.68 4.72
CA TYR A 13 -15.87 -20.31 4.33
C TYR A 13 -16.91 -19.75 5.30
N ARG A 14 -16.44 -18.94 6.25
CA ARG A 14 -17.30 -18.29 7.24
C ARG A 14 -18.01 -17.14 6.54
N PHE A 15 -19.21 -17.43 6.05
CA PHE A 15 -20.12 -16.42 5.53
C PHE A 15 -20.87 -15.79 6.71
N VAL A 16 -20.82 -14.47 6.82
CA VAL A 16 -21.61 -13.72 7.79
C VAL A 16 -22.75 -13.02 7.03
N GLU A 17 -23.98 -13.24 7.47
CA GLU A 17 -25.13 -12.52 6.93
C GLU A 17 -25.09 -11.08 7.42
N LEU A 18 -25.18 -10.13 6.48
CA LEU A 18 -25.14 -8.70 6.75
C LEU A 18 -26.50 -8.08 6.42
N THR A 19 -26.83 -7.00 7.13
CA THR A 19 -27.97 -6.17 6.73
C THR A 19 -27.68 -5.49 5.39
N PRO A 20 -28.70 -5.20 4.57
CA PRO A 20 -28.51 -4.55 3.27
C PRO A 20 -27.85 -3.16 3.37
N ASP A 21 -28.02 -2.45 4.48
CA ASP A 21 -27.40 -1.15 4.71
C ASP A 21 -25.90 -1.26 5.00
N GLU A 22 -25.48 -2.25 5.79
CA GLU A 22 -24.06 -2.54 6.03
C GLU A 22 -23.35 -2.96 4.75
N LEU A 23 -24.00 -3.78 3.92
CA LEU A 23 -23.48 -4.18 2.62
C LEU A 23 -23.22 -2.98 1.71
N ARG A 24 -24.19 -2.07 1.62
CA ARG A 24 -24.06 -0.84 0.82
C ARG A 24 -22.94 0.04 1.37
N ARG A 25 -22.84 0.18 2.69
CA ARG A 25 -21.80 0.97 3.36
C ARG A 25 -20.40 0.43 3.05
N ILE A 26 -20.15 -0.85 3.29
CA ILE A 26 -18.85 -1.49 3.03
C ILE A 26 -18.48 -1.35 1.55
N ARG A 27 -19.41 -1.63 0.64
CA ARG A 27 -19.17 -1.53 -0.80
C ARG A 27 -18.82 -0.10 -1.22
N ASN A 28 -19.57 0.89 -0.73
CA ASN A 28 -19.33 2.29 -1.05
C ASN A 28 -18.00 2.78 -0.45
N GLN A 29 -17.67 2.40 0.78
CA GLN A 29 -16.39 2.73 1.42
C GLN A 29 -15.20 2.12 0.67
N CYS A 30 -15.24 0.83 0.34
CA CYS A 30 -14.18 0.18 -0.47
C CYS A 30 -14.01 0.87 -1.83
N THR A 31 -15.12 1.22 -2.49
CA THR A 31 -15.06 1.84 -3.83
C THR A 31 -14.50 3.26 -3.76
N TRP A 32 -15.00 4.09 -2.83
CA TRP A 32 -14.60 5.49 -2.71
C TRP A 32 -13.14 5.61 -2.22
N LEU A 33 -12.78 4.92 -1.13
CA LEU A 33 -11.41 4.94 -0.59
C LEU A 33 -10.42 4.28 -1.55
N GLY A 34 -10.81 3.15 -2.16
CA GLY A 34 -9.99 2.49 -3.17
C GLY A 34 -9.71 3.42 -4.35
N SER A 35 -10.73 4.11 -4.87
CA SER A 35 -10.55 5.03 -6.01
C SER A 35 -9.65 6.22 -5.69
N ILE A 36 -9.82 6.83 -4.51
CA ILE A 36 -8.97 7.94 -4.05
C ILE A 36 -7.52 7.46 -3.88
N ALA A 37 -7.31 6.32 -3.20
CA ALA A 37 -5.99 5.76 -3.00
C ALA A 37 -5.31 5.41 -4.33
N THR A 38 -6.05 4.81 -5.29
CA THR A 38 -5.53 4.53 -6.64
C THR A 38 -5.09 5.80 -7.35
N GLY A 39 -5.92 6.86 -7.32
CA GLY A 39 -5.59 8.15 -7.91
C GLY A 39 -4.34 8.78 -7.28
N LEU A 40 -4.24 8.76 -5.94
CA LEU A 40 -3.09 9.28 -5.21
C LEU A 40 -1.81 8.48 -5.48
N SER A 41 -1.86 7.14 -5.45
CA SER A 41 -0.69 6.31 -5.75
C SER A 41 -0.19 6.50 -7.18
N ALA A 42 -1.10 6.64 -8.15
CA ALA A 42 -0.73 6.93 -9.53
C ALA A 42 -0.11 8.32 -9.67
N LEU A 43 -0.71 9.35 -9.06
CA LEU A 43 -0.19 10.71 -9.06
C LEU A 43 1.22 10.77 -8.44
N VAL A 44 1.41 10.14 -7.27
CA VAL A 44 2.72 10.04 -6.61
C VAL A 44 3.75 9.37 -7.52
N GLY A 45 3.40 8.27 -8.18
CA GLY A 45 4.30 7.60 -9.13
C GLY A 45 4.73 8.51 -10.28
N VAL A 46 3.80 9.24 -10.88
CA VAL A 46 4.09 10.22 -11.95
C VAL A 46 5.00 11.33 -11.45
N LEU A 47 4.72 11.86 -10.25
CA LEU A 47 5.54 12.92 -9.64
C LEU A 47 6.95 12.43 -9.33
N ILE A 48 7.14 11.20 -8.83
CA ILE A 48 8.47 10.63 -8.58
C ILE A 48 9.28 10.57 -9.87
N VAL A 49 8.67 10.13 -10.97
CA VAL A 49 9.32 10.09 -12.29
C VAL A 49 9.68 11.49 -12.77
N ALA A 50 8.71 12.42 -12.75
CA ALA A 50 8.91 13.80 -13.21
C ALA A 50 10.00 14.52 -12.39
N CYS A 51 9.94 14.43 -11.05
CA CYS A 51 10.97 14.99 -10.19
C CYS A 51 12.32 14.28 -10.38
N GLY A 52 12.33 12.97 -10.61
CA GLY A 52 13.53 12.21 -10.91
C GLY A 52 14.29 12.73 -12.13
N TYR A 53 13.60 13.27 -13.14
CA TYR A 53 14.24 13.89 -14.31
C TYR A 53 14.76 15.31 -14.06
N HIS A 54 14.16 16.05 -13.12
CA HIS A 54 14.46 17.47 -12.91
C HIS A 54 15.34 17.74 -11.67
N VAL A 55 15.42 16.82 -10.71
CA VAL A 55 16.22 16.99 -9.50
C VAL A 55 17.68 16.61 -9.79
N PRO A 56 18.66 17.50 -9.53
CA PRO A 56 20.06 17.16 -9.67
C PRO A 56 20.42 16.00 -8.74
N SER A 57 21.14 15.01 -9.26
CA SER A 57 21.58 13.82 -8.50
C SER A 57 23.10 13.76 -8.44
N ALA A 58 23.66 13.40 -7.28
CA ALA A 58 25.11 13.28 -7.11
C ALA A 58 25.75 12.26 -8.07
N THR A 59 25.05 11.15 -8.36
CA THR A 59 25.48 10.15 -9.36
C THR A 59 24.29 9.52 -10.08
N VAL A 60 24.52 9.05 -11.31
CA VAL A 60 23.53 8.29 -12.10
C VAL A 60 23.03 7.05 -11.34
N ALA A 61 23.93 6.35 -10.63
CA ALA A 61 23.56 5.17 -9.84
C ALA A 61 22.58 5.52 -8.71
N THR A 62 22.81 6.62 -7.99
CA THR A 62 21.89 7.08 -6.93
C THR A 62 20.55 7.53 -7.49
N GLN A 63 20.51 8.13 -8.67
CA GLN A 63 19.27 8.51 -9.35
C GLN A 63 18.45 7.28 -9.74
N ILE A 64 19.08 6.30 -10.39
CA ILE A 64 18.42 5.04 -10.79
C ILE A 64 17.87 4.32 -9.57
N LEU A 65 18.63 4.24 -8.49
CA LEU A 65 18.20 3.54 -7.29
C LEU A 65 17.05 4.27 -6.59
N THR A 66 17.14 5.59 -6.42
CA THR A 66 16.09 6.38 -5.74
C THR A 66 14.79 6.45 -6.54
N VAL A 67 14.87 6.76 -7.84
CA VAL A 67 13.71 6.80 -8.73
C VAL A 67 13.14 5.40 -8.92
N GLY A 68 13.99 4.40 -9.18
CA GLY A 68 13.57 3.02 -9.39
C GLY A 68 12.86 2.44 -8.17
N MET A 69 13.44 2.58 -6.97
CA MET A 69 12.80 2.12 -5.74
C MET A 69 11.56 2.93 -5.38
N GLY A 70 11.54 4.23 -5.68
CA GLY A 70 10.35 5.09 -5.53
C GLY A 70 9.20 4.66 -6.44
N ILE A 71 9.47 4.30 -7.69
CA ILE A 71 8.46 3.76 -8.63
C ILE A 71 7.93 2.41 -8.13
N VAL A 72 8.81 1.51 -7.66
CA VAL A 72 8.39 0.23 -7.09
C VAL A 72 7.51 0.45 -5.86
N ALA A 73 7.86 1.39 -4.99
CA ALA A 73 7.04 1.76 -3.84
C ALA A 73 5.65 2.28 -4.25
N ALA A 74 5.59 3.17 -5.25
CA ALA A 74 4.33 3.69 -5.79
C ALA A 74 3.48 2.58 -6.42
N ALA A 75 4.11 1.64 -7.14
CA ALA A 75 3.43 0.48 -7.72
C ALA A 75 2.86 -0.46 -6.65
N MET A 76 3.60 -0.73 -5.57
CA MET A 76 3.11 -1.55 -4.45
C MET A 76 1.95 -0.86 -3.71
N SER A 77 2.05 0.46 -3.52
CA SER A 77 0.96 1.29 -2.99
C SER A 77 -0.29 1.25 -3.88
N LEU A 78 -0.10 1.28 -5.20
CA LEU A 78 -1.19 1.16 -6.19
C LEU A 78 -1.85 -0.23 -6.12
N LEU A 79 -1.07 -1.31 -6.07
CA LEU A 79 -1.60 -2.67 -5.93
C LEU A 79 -2.39 -2.85 -4.64
N LEU A 80 -1.93 -2.24 -3.55
CA LEU A 80 -2.65 -2.19 -2.28
C LEU A 80 -4.00 -1.45 -2.41
N ALA A 81 -4.03 -0.29 -3.08
CA ALA A 81 -5.26 0.45 -3.36
C ALA A 81 -6.25 -0.35 -4.23
N LEU A 82 -5.75 -1.05 -5.25
CA LEU A 82 -6.55 -1.93 -6.08
C LEU A 82 -7.10 -3.12 -5.28
N THR A 83 -6.32 -3.64 -4.33
CA THR A 83 -6.77 -4.70 -3.41
C THR A 83 -7.92 -4.24 -2.51
N LEU A 84 -7.90 -2.98 -2.04
CA LEU A 84 -9.05 -2.40 -1.34
C LEU A 84 -10.28 -2.26 -2.25
N LEU A 85 -10.07 -1.82 -3.50
CA LEU A 85 -11.14 -1.69 -4.49
C LEU A 85 -11.80 -3.05 -4.80
N THR A 86 -11.01 -4.13 -4.88
CA THR A 86 -11.52 -5.49 -5.08
C THR A 86 -12.23 -6.04 -3.86
N GLY A 87 -11.95 -5.53 -2.65
CA GLY A 87 -12.63 -5.89 -1.40
C GLY A 87 -14.15 -5.77 -1.44
N ARG A 88 -14.70 -4.95 -2.36
CA ARG A 88 -16.15 -4.91 -2.63
C ARG A 88 -16.73 -6.25 -3.09
N ARG A 89 -15.91 -7.12 -3.70
CA ARG A 89 -16.30 -8.45 -4.18
C ARG A 89 -16.52 -9.44 -3.03
N ASN A 90 -15.92 -9.18 -1.86
CA ASN A 90 -16.08 -10.00 -0.66
C ASN A 90 -17.49 -9.92 -0.07
N VAL A 91 -18.33 -9.00 -0.59
CA VAL A 91 -19.74 -8.87 -0.23
C VAL A 91 -20.59 -9.21 -1.46
N ARG A 92 -21.03 -10.47 -1.54
CA ARG A 92 -21.84 -10.97 -2.66
C ARG A 92 -23.17 -11.51 -2.11
N THR A 93 -24.28 -11.14 -2.75
CA THR A 93 -25.62 -11.70 -2.47
C THR A 93 -26.01 -11.68 -0.97
N GLY A 94 -25.77 -10.57 -0.27
CA GLY A 94 -26.17 -10.41 1.14
C GLY A 94 -25.24 -11.06 2.17
N ARG A 95 -24.14 -11.68 1.73
CA ARG A 95 -23.19 -12.38 2.59
C ARG A 95 -21.79 -11.77 2.49
N PHE A 96 -21.12 -11.68 3.64
CA PHE A 96 -19.72 -11.28 3.75
C PHE A 96 -18.84 -12.52 3.88
N ASN A 97 -17.87 -12.69 2.99
CA ASN A 97 -16.91 -13.79 3.06
C ASN A 97 -15.73 -13.41 3.96
N ALA A 98 -15.77 -13.84 5.24
CA ALA A 98 -14.73 -13.49 6.21
C ALA A 98 -13.37 -14.13 5.87
N GLY A 99 -13.37 -15.28 5.18
CA GLY A 99 -12.13 -15.94 4.73
C GLY A 99 -11.42 -15.13 3.65
N GLU A 100 -12.14 -14.74 2.60
CA GLU A 100 -11.59 -13.86 1.55
C GLU A 100 -11.20 -12.50 2.11
N ALA A 101 -11.99 -11.93 3.03
CA ALA A 101 -11.64 -10.68 3.71
C ALA A 101 -10.34 -10.80 4.52
N ALA A 102 -10.11 -11.93 5.20
CA ALA A 102 -8.85 -12.19 5.90
C ALA A 102 -7.67 -12.29 4.92
N GLN A 103 -7.84 -13.01 3.81
CA GLN A 103 -6.82 -13.10 2.77
C GLN A 103 -6.48 -11.73 2.16
N VAL A 104 -7.49 -10.91 1.86
CA VAL A 104 -7.31 -9.54 1.37
C VAL A 104 -6.54 -8.68 2.37
N ARG A 105 -6.81 -8.80 3.68
CA ARG A 105 -6.02 -8.12 4.74
C ARG A 105 -4.57 -8.60 4.78
N HIS A 106 -4.31 -9.91 4.62
CA HIS A 106 -2.95 -10.44 4.57
C HIS A 106 -2.18 -9.92 3.36
N VAL A 107 -2.79 -9.98 2.16
CA VAL A 107 -2.21 -9.42 0.93
C VAL A 107 -1.94 -7.92 1.08
N ALA A 108 -2.88 -7.19 1.70
CA ALA A 108 -2.72 -5.77 1.97
C ALA A 108 -1.51 -5.48 2.88
N THR A 109 -1.33 -6.26 3.96
CA THR A 109 -0.17 -6.15 4.84
C THR A 109 1.14 -6.45 4.09
N THR A 110 1.16 -7.45 3.21
CA THR A 110 2.34 -7.78 2.39
C THR A 110 2.73 -6.62 1.49
N TYR A 111 1.78 -6.03 0.75
CA TYR A 111 2.06 -4.87 -0.09
C TYR A 111 2.49 -3.65 0.72
N TRP A 112 1.90 -3.45 1.90
CA TRP A 112 2.32 -2.39 2.82
C TRP A 112 3.79 -2.57 3.27
N MET A 113 4.18 -3.78 3.68
CA MET A 113 5.57 -4.08 4.07
C MET A 113 6.56 -3.87 2.93
N MET A 114 6.20 -4.30 1.71
CA MET A 114 7.03 -4.07 0.52
C MET A 114 7.15 -2.58 0.20
N THR A 115 6.08 -1.81 0.35
CA THR A 115 6.08 -0.35 0.17
C THR A 115 6.96 0.33 1.22
N LEU A 116 6.88 -0.11 2.49
CA LEU A 116 7.72 0.39 3.58
C LEU A 116 9.20 0.16 3.27
N LEU A 117 9.58 -1.07 2.90
CA LEU A 117 10.96 -1.41 2.59
C LEU A 117 11.49 -0.57 1.41
N THR A 118 10.75 -0.53 0.31
CA THR A 118 11.17 0.19 -0.90
C THR A 118 11.22 1.71 -0.72
N SER A 119 10.24 2.31 -0.02
CA SER A 119 10.26 3.74 0.31
C SER A 119 11.42 4.09 1.25
N SER A 120 11.69 3.23 2.23
CA SER A 120 12.81 3.44 3.17
C SER A 120 14.15 3.38 2.46
N VAL A 121 14.36 2.40 1.58
CA VAL A 121 15.58 2.30 0.77
C VAL A 121 15.72 3.53 -0.12
N ALA A 122 14.66 3.94 -0.83
CA ALA A 122 14.70 5.12 -1.68
C ALA A 122 15.06 6.40 -0.89
N ALA A 123 14.39 6.64 0.23
CA ALA A 123 14.63 7.83 1.05
C ALA A 123 16.02 7.83 1.69
N LEU A 124 16.49 6.69 2.23
CA LEU A 124 17.81 6.56 2.84
C LEU A 124 18.94 6.69 1.82
N SER A 125 18.79 6.11 0.63
CA SER A 125 19.77 6.25 -0.44
C SER A 125 19.86 7.69 -0.93
N PHE A 126 18.72 8.38 -1.09
CA PHE A 126 18.71 9.79 -1.45
C PHE A 126 19.34 10.67 -0.35
N HIS A 127 18.95 10.47 0.90
CA HIS A 127 19.53 11.15 2.05
C HIS A 127 21.05 10.98 2.14
N SER A 128 21.52 9.75 1.95
CA SER A 128 22.95 9.42 1.98
C SER A 128 23.69 10.09 0.81
N ALA A 129 23.11 10.11 -0.39
CA ALA A 129 23.70 10.77 -1.54
C ALA A 129 23.87 12.28 -1.30
N VAL A 130 22.84 12.95 -0.76
CA VAL A 130 22.89 14.38 -0.40
C VAL A 130 23.98 14.64 0.66
N ARG A 131 24.08 13.79 1.69
CA ARG A 131 25.12 13.93 2.73
C ARG A 131 26.53 13.72 2.20
N VAL A 132 26.75 12.69 1.39
CA VAL A 132 28.06 12.39 0.81
C VAL A 132 28.50 13.52 -0.12
N ASP A 133 27.58 14.06 -0.91
CA ASP A 133 27.87 15.19 -1.79
C ASP A 133 28.32 16.45 -1.01
N GLY A 134 27.62 16.78 0.07
CA GLY A 134 27.99 17.88 0.95
C GLY A 134 29.37 17.72 1.61
N ILE A 135 29.76 16.49 1.97
CA ILE A 135 31.04 16.22 2.64
C ILE A 135 32.20 16.14 1.64
N ALA A 136 32.00 15.49 0.49
CA ALA A 136 33.08 15.12 -0.43
C ALA A 136 33.32 16.15 -1.55
N TYR A 137 32.27 16.88 -1.98
CA TYR A 137 32.33 17.75 -3.16
C TYR A 137 32.05 19.23 -2.86
N GLY A 138 31.86 19.59 -1.58
CA GLY A 138 31.82 21.00 -1.17
C GLY A 138 30.50 21.72 -1.48
N HIS A 139 29.35 21.03 -1.32
CA HIS A 139 27.98 21.60 -1.33
C HIS A 139 27.30 21.83 -2.69
N HIS A 140 27.33 20.88 -3.63
CA HIS A 140 26.48 20.97 -4.83
C HIS A 140 25.01 20.59 -4.57
N LEU A 141 24.74 19.75 -3.56
CA LEU A 141 23.42 19.37 -3.08
C LEU A 141 23.24 19.75 -1.60
N GLU A 142 23.04 21.03 -1.30
CA GLU A 142 22.58 21.44 0.02
C GLU A 142 21.11 21.02 0.25
N TYR A 143 20.71 20.92 1.52
CA TYR A 143 19.31 20.74 1.91
C TYR A 143 18.48 21.98 1.54
N THR A 144 18.18 22.09 0.27
CA THR A 144 17.32 23.11 -0.32
C THR A 144 15.86 22.64 -0.27
N ALA A 145 14.92 23.58 -0.42
CA ALA A 145 13.50 23.24 -0.45
C ALA A 145 13.15 22.13 -1.48
N PRO A 146 13.71 22.09 -2.71
CA PRO A 146 13.47 21.00 -3.66
C PRO A 146 13.90 19.62 -3.17
N VAL A 147 15.05 19.53 -2.48
CA VAL A 147 15.56 18.27 -1.91
C VAL A 147 14.63 17.75 -0.81
N MET A 148 14.13 18.64 0.06
CA MET A 148 13.15 18.27 1.08
C MET A 148 11.82 17.82 0.47
N VAL A 149 11.33 18.54 -0.55
CA VAL A 149 10.10 18.16 -1.28
C VAL A 149 10.24 16.78 -1.91
N TYR A 150 11.38 16.49 -2.54
CA TYR A 150 11.61 15.17 -3.14
C TYR A 150 11.70 14.06 -2.08
N LEU A 151 12.32 14.32 -0.93
CA LEU A 151 12.36 13.35 0.17
C LEU A 151 10.97 13.08 0.75
N MET A 152 10.13 14.11 0.90
CA MET A 152 8.72 13.94 1.27
C MET A 152 7.95 13.15 0.22
N LEU A 153 8.23 13.40 -1.07
CA LEU A 153 7.63 12.67 -2.17
C LEU A 153 8.00 11.19 -2.15
N LEU A 154 9.25 10.82 -1.82
CA LEU A 154 9.70 9.43 -1.68
C LEU A 154 9.03 8.70 -0.49
N ILE A 155 8.61 9.43 0.54
CA ILE A 155 7.88 8.87 1.69
C ILE A 155 6.37 8.79 1.41
N SER A 156 5.84 9.58 0.46
CA SER A 156 4.40 9.64 0.19
C SER A 156 3.75 8.31 -0.24
N PRO A 157 4.37 7.39 -1.01
CA PRO A 157 3.79 6.07 -1.28
C PRO A 157 3.48 5.30 0.01
N LEU A 158 4.35 5.39 1.02
CA LEU A 158 4.19 4.76 2.32
C LEU A 158 3.03 5.36 3.11
N LEU A 159 2.84 6.69 3.06
CA LEU A 159 1.69 7.34 3.71
C LEU A 159 0.37 6.86 3.09
N VAL A 160 0.28 6.86 1.76
CA VAL A 160 -0.89 6.35 1.03
C VAL A 160 -1.11 4.87 1.34
N ALA A 161 -0.05 4.07 1.34
CA ALA A 161 -0.14 2.65 1.65
C ALA A 161 -0.59 2.40 3.09
N THR A 162 -0.09 3.16 4.06
CA THR A 162 -0.47 3.03 5.46
C THR A 162 -1.94 3.39 5.67
N ALA A 163 -2.40 4.51 5.12
CA ALA A 163 -3.80 4.89 5.17
C ALA A 163 -4.71 3.83 4.52
N THR A 164 -4.29 3.29 3.37
CA THR A 164 -5.03 2.25 2.65
C THR A 164 -5.06 0.92 3.40
N ALA A 165 -3.95 0.52 4.01
CA ALA A 165 -3.86 -0.69 4.83
C ALA A 165 -4.77 -0.57 6.06
N VAL A 166 -4.71 0.56 6.78
CA VAL A 166 -5.59 0.83 7.93
C VAL A 166 -7.06 0.80 7.49
N ALA A 167 -7.41 1.47 6.40
CA ALA A 167 -8.77 1.43 5.85
C ALA A 167 -9.22 0.01 5.51
N THR A 168 -8.35 -0.77 4.86
CA THR A 168 -8.62 -2.18 4.53
C THR A 168 -8.90 -3.01 5.77
N HIS A 169 -8.08 -2.86 6.82
CA HIS A 169 -8.25 -3.58 8.08
C HIS A 169 -9.52 -3.15 8.84
N GLN A 170 -9.87 -1.86 8.81
CA GLN A 170 -11.07 -1.35 9.48
C GLN A 170 -12.36 -1.78 8.76
N ILE A 171 -12.39 -1.68 7.43
CA ILE A 171 -13.59 -1.98 6.63
C ILE A 171 -13.84 -3.48 6.54
N LEU A 172 -12.78 -4.28 6.44
CA LEU A 172 -12.86 -5.74 6.34
C LEU A 172 -12.72 -6.44 7.70
N LYS A 173 -12.94 -5.73 8.80
CA LYS A 173 -12.99 -6.35 10.14
C LYS A 173 -14.20 -7.29 10.23
N ASP A 174 -14.02 -8.46 10.85
CA ASP A 174 -15.10 -9.44 10.96
C ASP A 174 -16.25 -8.86 11.81
N PRO A 175 -17.46 -8.67 11.25
CA PRO A 175 -18.60 -8.11 11.99
C PRO A 175 -19.00 -9.00 13.19
N ALA A 176 -18.75 -10.31 13.12
CA ALA A 176 -19.01 -11.22 14.24
C ALA A 176 -18.12 -10.95 15.47
N SER A 177 -16.98 -10.27 15.30
CA SER A 177 -16.11 -9.86 16.42
C SER A 177 -16.60 -8.61 17.16
N VAL A 178 -17.56 -7.88 16.59
CA VAL A 178 -18.08 -6.61 17.13
C VAL A 178 -19.39 -6.82 17.91
N GLY A 179 -20.20 -7.80 17.52
CA GLY A 179 -21.47 -8.13 18.18
C GLY A 179 -21.38 -9.11 19.36
N ALA A 180 -20.18 -9.52 19.77
CA ALA A 180 -19.97 -10.41 20.92
C ALA A 180 -19.71 -9.65 22.25
N ARG A 181 -20.17 -8.39 22.35
CA ARG A 181 -20.09 -7.56 23.54
C ARG A 181 -21.47 -7.07 23.96
#